data_AF-A0A8T5NTV3-F1
#
_entry.id   AF-A0A8T5NTV3-F1
#
_cell.length_a   1.000
_cell.length_b   1.000
_cell.length_c   1.000
_cell.angle_alpha   90.00
_cell.angle_beta   90.00
_cell.angle_gamma   90.00
#
_symmetry.space_group_name_H-M   'P 1'
#
loop_
_entity.id
_entity.type
_entity.pdbx_description
1 polymer ?
#
loop_
_entity_poly.entity_id
_entity_poly.type
_entity_poly.pdbx_seq_one_letter_code
_entity_poly.pdbx_strand_id
1 'polypeptide(L)'
;PVLPKNKGYWFSGFTEKKDIDLLKEFKGINIKIDIEPPIPKKGSLNIWLTNYFLKRQKNKKYLHEVIKEISKKSNVILSTFPCPNFAVKRYGFFKDKSLTYNFMYYSTFIPKILRPLYRLYYRLFMLTKDKDKTYFALGLISKGIFNNEPVYKSVKEFRKDIKFLKKNKAKHFVIFRLGSLLERKNPNEWIKAIKEI
;
A
#
# COMPACT_ATOMS: atom_id res chain seq x y z
N PRO A 1 6.72 -9.83 5.64
CA PRO A 1 6.30 -11.22 5.34
C PRO A 1 5.44 -11.24 4.09
N VAL A 2 5.62 -12.22 3.21
CA VAL A 2 4.80 -12.42 2.00
C VAL A 2 4.41 -13.89 1.88
N LEU A 3 3.25 -14.15 1.28
CA LEU A 3 2.81 -15.50 1.01
C LEU A 3 3.31 -15.98 -0.36
N PRO A 4 3.36 -17.30 -0.59
CA PRO A 4 3.47 -17.83 -1.94
C PRO A 4 2.37 -17.28 -2.87
N LYS A 5 2.69 -17.08 -4.15
CA LYS A 5 1.77 -16.49 -5.14
C LYS A 5 0.44 -17.27 -5.27
N ASN A 6 0.50 -18.60 -5.18
CA ASN A 6 -0.68 -19.47 -5.23
C ASN A 6 -1.63 -19.30 -4.03
N LYS A 7 -1.15 -18.73 -2.92
CA LYS A 7 -1.92 -18.38 -1.71
C LYS A 7 -2.36 -16.91 -1.67
N GLY A 8 -2.08 -16.14 -2.71
CA GLY A 8 -2.52 -14.75 -2.84
C GLY A 8 -1.44 -13.69 -2.62
N TYR A 9 -0.20 -14.10 -2.32
CA TYR A 9 1.00 -13.27 -2.14
C TYR A 9 0.97 -12.27 -0.96
N TRP A 10 -0.17 -11.67 -0.66
CA TRP A 10 -0.37 -10.77 0.47
C TRP A 10 -1.32 -11.36 1.53
N PHE A 11 -1.27 -10.79 2.73
CA PHE A 11 -2.19 -11.16 3.80
C PHE A 11 -3.50 -10.40 3.63
N SER A 12 -4.62 -11.08 3.80
CA SER A 12 -5.93 -10.47 3.64
C SER A 12 -6.97 -11.19 4.49
N GLY A 13 -8.18 -10.62 4.59
CA GLY A 13 -9.30 -11.32 5.20
C GLY A 13 -9.75 -12.61 4.47
N PHE A 14 -9.17 -12.91 3.30
CA PHE A 14 -9.37 -14.16 2.56
C PHE A 14 -8.28 -15.21 2.82
N THR A 15 -7.16 -14.83 3.45
CA THR A 15 -6.05 -15.74 3.76
C THR A 15 -6.50 -16.80 4.76
N GLU A 16 -6.07 -18.06 4.57
CA GLU A 16 -6.38 -19.15 5.49
C GLU A 16 -5.74 -18.91 6.87
N LYS A 17 -6.40 -19.37 7.95
CA LYS A 17 -5.90 -19.11 9.32
C LYS A 17 -4.47 -19.62 9.54
N LYS A 18 -4.16 -20.82 9.06
CA LYS A 18 -2.80 -21.40 9.15
C LYS A 18 -1.73 -20.53 8.49
N ASP A 19 -2.09 -19.79 7.43
CA ASP A 19 -1.16 -18.90 6.75
C ASP A 19 -1.03 -17.58 7.52
N ILE A 20 -2.13 -17.08 8.10
CA ILE A 20 -2.12 -15.93 9.02
C ILE A 20 -1.22 -16.21 10.24
N ASP A 21 -1.24 -17.44 10.75
CA ASP A 21 -0.43 -17.84 11.90
C ASP A 21 1.08 -17.67 11.68
N LEU A 22 1.57 -17.75 10.43
CA LEU A 22 2.96 -17.47 10.09
C LEU A 22 3.41 -16.07 10.51
N LEU A 23 2.48 -15.11 10.63
CA LEU A 23 2.81 -13.77 11.11
C LEU A 23 3.34 -13.79 12.56
N LYS A 24 2.95 -14.77 13.37
CA LYS A 24 3.38 -14.88 14.78
C LYS A 24 4.87 -15.14 14.92
N GLU A 25 5.51 -15.75 13.91
CA GLU A 25 6.96 -15.98 13.87
C GLU A 25 7.75 -14.66 13.87
N PHE A 26 7.13 -13.56 13.44
CA PHE A 26 7.75 -12.24 13.37
C PHE A 26 7.51 -11.39 14.64
N LYS A 27 6.99 -11.98 15.71
CA LYS A 27 6.76 -11.27 16.98
C LYS A 27 8.11 -10.84 17.60
N GLY A 28 8.17 -9.59 18.03
CA GLY A 28 9.41 -8.95 18.48
C GLY A 28 10.22 -8.27 17.37
N ILE A 29 9.80 -8.40 16.10
CA ILE A 29 10.51 -7.85 14.94
C ILE A 29 9.64 -6.78 14.26
N ASN A 30 10.25 -5.66 13.87
CA ASN A 30 9.57 -4.63 13.08
C ASN A 30 9.25 -5.16 11.69
N ILE A 31 7.97 -5.18 11.33
CA ILE A 31 7.50 -5.76 10.07
C ILE A 31 6.57 -4.83 9.31
N LYS A 32 6.69 -4.88 7.98
CA LYS A 32 5.70 -4.34 7.05
C LYS A 32 4.81 -5.48 6.56
N ILE A 33 3.51 -5.29 6.62
CA ILE A 33 2.51 -6.23 6.12
C ILE A 33 1.68 -5.50 5.06
N ASP A 34 1.66 -6.04 3.84
CA ASP A 34 0.74 -5.60 2.81
C ASP A 34 -0.60 -6.28 3.04
N ILE A 35 -1.64 -5.48 3.31
CA ILE A 35 -3.00 -5.98 3.46
C ILE A 35 -3.79 -5.57 2.22
N GLU A 36 -3.78 -6.45 1.24
CA GLU A 36 -4.45 -6.28 -0.04
C GLU A 36 -5.25 -7.53 -0.36
N PRO A 37 -6.36 -7.44 -1.13
CA PRO A 37 -7.02 -8.64 -1.62
C PRO A 37 -6.01 -9.54 -2.36
N PRO A 38 -6.17 -10.88 -2.34
CA PRO A 38 -5.18 -11.80 -2.88
C PRO A 38 -5.12 -11.74 -4.40
N ILE A 39 -3.90 -11.80 -4.96
CA ILE A 39 -3.64 -11.79 -6.41
C ILE A 39 -4.59 -12.75 -7.16
N PRO A 40 -5.31 -12.29 -8.21
CA PRO A 40 -6.17 -13.16 -9.02
C PRO A 40 -5.36 -14.26 -9.67
N LYS A 41 -5.91 -15.49 -9.70
CA LYS A 41 -5.31 -16.58 -10.48
C LYS A 41 -5.40 -16.33 -12.00
N LYS A 42 -6.47 -15.67 -12.48
CA LYS A 42 -6.69 -15.21 -13.86
C LYS A 42 -7.66 -14.01 -13.87
N GLY A 43 -7.52 -13.10 -14.84
CA GLY A 43 -8.48 -12.00 -15.09
C GLY A 43 -7.89 -10.59 -15.01
N SER A 44 -8.64 -9.59 -15.48
CA SER A 44 -8.23 -8.19 -15.44
C SER A 44 -8.32 -7.61 -14.02
N LEU A 45 -7.39 -6.71 -13.68
CA LEU A 45 -7.29 -6.08 -12.36
C LEU A 45 -8.62 -5.41 -11.92
N ASN A 46 -9.37 -4.85 -12.86
CA ASN A 46 -10.64 -4.16 -12.59
C ASN A 46 -11.77 -5.13 -12.21
N ILE A 47 -11.91 -6.25 -12.93
CA ILE A 47 -12.91 -7.29 -12.63
C ILE A 47 -12.55 -8.00 -11.31
N TRP A 48 -11.25 -8.12 -11.04
CA TRP A 48 -10.75 -8.68 -9.81
C TRP A 48 -11.06 -7.81 -8.59
N LEU A 49 -10.74 -6.51 -8.65
CA LEU A 49 -11.04 -5.57 -7.56
C LEU A 49 -12.53 -5.60 -7.22
N THR A 50 -13.42 -5.44 -8.21
CA THR A 50 -14.88 -5.42 -7.98
C THR A 50 -15.41 -6.72 -7.38
N ASN A 51 -15.00 -7.88 -7.89
CA ASN A 51 -15.45 -9.18 -7.37
C ASN A 51 -14.94 -9.46 -5.95
N TYR A 52 -13.74 -9.02 -5.60
CA TYR A 52 -13.20 -9.22 -4.25
C TYR A 52 -13.79 -8.25 -3.23
N PHE A 53 -14.17 -7.04 -3.64
CA PHE A 53 -14.88 -6.09 -2.78
C PHE A 53 -16.30 -6.56 -2.41
N LEU A 54 -16.90 -7.45 -3.21
CA LEU A 54 -18.23 -8.03 -2.96
C LEU A 54 -18.19 -9.32 -2.13
N LYS A 55 -17.06 -10.03 -2.07
CA LYS A 55 -16.95 -11.31 -1.35
C LYS A 55 -16.72 -11.13 0.16
N ARG A 56 -17.35 -12.01 0.95
CA ARG A 56 -17.23 -12.00 2.42
C ARG A 56 -15.84 -12.48 2.85
N GLN A 57 -15.08 -11.60 3.51
CA GLN A 57 -13.79 -11.90 4.11
C GLN A 57 -13.94 -12.71 5.40
N LYS A 58 -13.87 -14.04 5.31
CA LYS A 58 -14.15 -14.95 6.43
C LYS A 58 -13.18 -14.79 7.61
N ASN A 59 -11.91 -14.49 7.35
CA ASN A 59 -10.85 -14.46 8.36
C ASN A 59 -10.39 -13.06 8.78
N LYS A 60 -11.13 -12.01 8.40
CA LYS A 60 -10.75 -10.62 8.68
C LYS A 60 -10.52 -10.32 10.17
N LYS A 61 -11.41 -10.82 11.04
CA LYS A 61 -11.34 -10.59 12.50
C LYS A 61 -10.09 -11.25 13.07
N TYR A 62 -9.85 -12.50 12.66
CA TYR A 62 -8.70 -13.27 13.07
C TYR A 62 -7.37 -12.65 12.63
N LEU A 63 -7.26 -12.23 11.37
CA LEU A 63 -6.07 -11.51 10.88
C LEU A 63 -5.79 -10.25 11.72
N HIS A 64 -6.83 -9.49 12.04
CA HIS A 64 -6.69 -8.29 12.86
C HIS A 64 -6.23 -8.63 14.29
N GLU A 65 -6.83 -9.64 14.93
CA GLU A 65 -6.44 -10.08 16.27
C GLU A 65 -4.95 -10.49 16.32
N VAL A 66 -4.49 -11.25 15.34
CA VAL A 66 -3.08 -11.65 15.23
C VAL A 66 -2.17 -10.44 15.04
N ILE A 67 -2.52 -9.52 14.13
CA ILE A 67 -1.74 -8.29 13.92
C ILE A 67 -1.67 -7.44 15.19
N LYS A 68 -2.79 -7.30 15.90
CA LYS A 68 -2.86 -6.54 17.15
C LYS A 68 -2.05 -7.19 18.26
N GLU A 69 -1.99 -8.52 18.30
CA GLU A 69 -1.15 -9.22 19.25
C GLU A 69 0.34 -9.00 18.97
N ILE A 70 0.74 -9.06 17.70
CA ILE A 70 2.11 -8.80 17.26
C ILE A 70 2.50 -7.34 17.54
N SER A 71 1.60 -6.39 17.28
CA SER A 71 1.88 -4.96 17.47
C SER A 71 2.12 -4.55 18.93
N LYS A 72 1.74 -5.38 19.90
CA LYS A 72 2.10 -5.17 21.32
C LYS A 72 3.60 -5.27 21.58
N LYS A 73 4.34 -6.01 20.75
CA LYS A 73 5.78 -6.25 20.92
C LYS A 73 6.61 -5.81 19.71
N SER A 74 6.00 -5.19 18.71
CA SER A 74 6.65 -4.90 17.44
C SER A 74 6.04 -3.68 16.77
N ASN A 75 6.84 -2.89 16.05
CA ASN A 75 6.29 -1.89 15.16
C ASN A 75 5.78 -2.60 13.89
N VAL A 76 4.47 -2.61 13.71
CA VAL A 76 3.82 -3.18 12.53
C VAL A 76 3.36 -2.05 11.62
N ILE A 77 3.91 -2.00 10.41
CA ILE A 77 3.53 -1.06 9.35
C ILE A 77 2.56 -1.74 8.39
N LEU A 78 1.30 -1.33 8.41
CA LEU A 78 0.27 -1.85 7.53
C LEU A 78 0.17 -1.04 6.25
N SER A 79 0.42 -1.69 5.11
CA SER A 79 0.24 -1.06 3.80
C SER A 79 -1.16 -1.27 3.27
N THR A 80 -1.80 -0.20 2.84
CA THR A 80 -3.19 -0.23 2.39
C THR A 80 -3.52 0.93 1.45
N PHE A 81 -4.60 0.78 0.68
CA PHE A 81 -5.12 1.85 -0.15
C PHE A 81 -5.75 2.97 0.69
N PRO A 82 -5.68 4.23 0.21
CA PRO A 82 -6.37 5.35 0.82
C PRO A 82 -7.88 5.18 0.62
N CYS A 83 -8.53 4.45 1.52
CA CYS A 83 -9.98 4.29 1.50
C CYS A 83 -10.64 5.21 2.54
N PRO A 84 -11.80 5.82 2.21
CA PRO A 84 -12.63 6.51 3.20
C PRO A 84 -12.99 5.59 4.36
N ASN A 85 -13.20 6.15 5.56
CA ASN A 85 -13.45 5.35 6.76
C ASN A 85 -14.70 4.43 6.64
N PHE A 86 -15.74 4.84 5.91
CA PHE A 86 -16.91 4.00 5.68
C PHE A 86 -16.59 2.75 4.83
N ALA A 87 -15.76 2.92 3.80
CA ALA A 87 -15.33 1.84 2.93
C ALA A 87 -14.41 0.87 3.69
N VAL A 88 -13.48 1.43 4.47
CA VAL A 88 -12.60 0.71 5.39
C VAL A 88 -13.42 -0.18 6.35
N LYS A 89 -14.44 0.40 7.02
CA LYS A 89 -15.36 -0.35 7.90
C LYS A 89 -16.10 -1.46 7.16
N ARG A 90 -16.65 -1.18 5.97
CA ARG A 90 -17.37 -2.15 5.14
C ARG A 90 -16.48 -3.31 4.71
N TYR A 91 -15.24 -3.02 4.34
CA TYR A 91 -14.22 -4.00 3.99
C TYR A 91 -13.59 -4.66 5.21
N GLY A 92 -14.04 -4.31 6.42
CA GLY A 92 -13.59 -4.96 7.64
C GLY A 92 -12.16 -4.63 8.05
N PHE A 93 -11.58 -3.61 7.42
CA PHE A 93 -10.39 -2.96 7.93
C PHE A 93 -10.81 -2.08 9.10
N PHE A 94 -10.24 -2.34 10.27
CA PHE A 94 -10.38 -1.44 11.39
C PHE A 94 -9.08 -0.66 11.52
N LYS A 95 -9.18 0.68 11.53
CA LYS A 95 -8.03 1.53 11.82
C LYS A 95 -7.80 1.50 13.33
N ASP A 96 -6.71 0.87 13.74
CA ASP A 96 -6.26 0.88 15.13
C ASP A 96 -5.22 1.98 15.29
N LYS A 97 -5.42 2.90 16.24
CA LYS A 97 -4.52 4.03 16.49
C LYS A 97 -3.12 3.58 16.98
N SER A 98 -3.00 2.36 17.46
CA SER A 98 -1.72 1.77 17.89
C SER A 98 -0.86 1.29 16.71
N LEU A 99 -1.43 1.22 15.50
CA LEU A 99 -0.73 0.72 14.31
C LEU A 99 -0.18 1.87 13.46
N THR A 100 0.97 1.61 12.86
CA THR A 100 1.57 2.48 11.85
C THR A 100 1.00 2.11 10.49
N TYR A 101 0.65 3.12 9.68
CA TYR A 101 0.08 2.88 8.34
C TYR A 101 0.96 3.42 7.23
N ASN A 102 1.02 2.67 6.14
CA ASN A 102 1.59 3.08 4.88
C ASN A 102 0.48 3.19 3.82
N PHE A 103 0.10 4.41 3.44
CA PHE A 103 -0.95 4.64 2.45
C PHE A 103 -0.37 4.78 1.04
N MET A 104 -0.98 4.07 0.09
CA MET A 104 -0.56 4.07 -1.30
C MET A 104 -1.06 5.31 -2.06
N TYR A 105 -0.14 6.21 -2.39
CA TYR A 105 -0.38 7.35 -3.26
C TYR A 105 -0.02 7.00 -4.71
N TYR A 106 -0.78 6.07 -5.29
CA TYR A 106 -0.51 5.50 -6.61
C TYR A 106 -1.19 6.30 -7.73
N SER A 107 -0.76 7.56 -7.91
CA SER A 107 -1.35 8.44 -8.93
C SER A 107 -1.20 7.90 -10.36
N THR A 108 -0.25 6.99 -10.59
CA THR A 108 -0.01 6.31 -11.87
C THR A 108 -1.16 5.41 -12.28
N PHE A 109 -1.88 4.84 -11.31
CA PHE A 109 -3.08 4.01 -11.52
C PHE A 109 -4.31 4.83 -11.88
N ILE A 110 -4.24 6.15 -11.72
CA ILE A 110 -5.34 7.06 -12.00
C ILE A 110 -5.14 7.70 -13.38
N PRO A 111 -6.16 7.63 -14.29
CA PRO A 111 -6.13 8.32 -15.57
C PRO A 111 -5.77 9.80 -15.40
N LYS A 112 -4.96 10.35 -16.32
CA LYS A 112 -4.42 11.73 -16.19
C LYS A 112 -5.50 12.78 -15.93
N ILE A 113 -6.66 12.65 -16.59
CA ILE A 113 -7.80 13.57 -16.44
C ILE A 113 -8.44 13.53 -15.05
N LEU A 114 -8.35 12.40 -14.35
CA LEU A 114 -8.90 12.22 -13.00
C LEU A 114 -7.87 12.51 -11.89
N ARG A 115 -6.58 12.69 -12.22
CA ARG A 115 -5.53 12.97 -11.23
C ARG A 115 -5.79 14.24 -10.38
N PRO A 116 -6.36 15.34 -10.90
CA PRO A 116 -6.72 16.49 -10.07
C PRO A 116 -7.73 16.15 -8.97
N LEU A 117 -8.80 15.42 -9.31
CA LEU A 117 -9.80 14.96 -8.35
C LEU A 117 -9.18 14.01 -7.32
N TYR A 118 -8.35 13.07 -7.77
CA TYR A 118 -7.62 12.18 -6.88
C TYR A 118 -6.70 12.93 -5.92
N ARG A 119 -5.99 13.96 -6.38
CA ARG A 119 -5.15 14.84 -5.54
C ARG A 119 -5.98 15.60 -4.51
N LEU A 120 -7.15 16.11 -4.88
CA LEU A 120 -8.07 16.76 -3.95
C LEU A 120 -8.55 15.79 -2.88
N TYR A 121 -9.02 14.62 -3.28
CA TYR A 121 -9.40 13.53 -2.37
C TYR A 121 -8.26 13.18 -1.41
N TYR A 122 -7.07 12.94 -1.95
CA TYR A 122 -5.92 12.51 -1.15
C TYR A 122 -5.45 13.59 -0.19
N ARG A 123 -5.54 14.87 -0.58
CA ARG A 123 -5.29 16.01 0.32
C ARG A 123 -6.24 15.97 1.51
N LEU A 124 -7.54 15.85 1.28
CA LEU A 124 -8.54 15.76 2.35
C LEU A 124 -8.30 14.52 3.24
N PHE A 125 -8.01 13.38 2.62
CA PHE A 125 -7.64 12.15 3.34
C PHE A 125 -6.43 12.39 4.25
N MET A 126 -5.39 13.03 3.75
CA MET A 126 -4.17 13.34 4.47
C MET A 126 -4.40 14.24 5.68
N LEU A 127 -5.36 15.17 5.65
CA LEU A 127 -5.69 16.02 6.80
C LEU A 127 -6.20 15.21 8.01
N THR A 128 -6.78 14.03 7.76
CA THR A 128 -7.34 13.15 8.80
C THR A 128 -6.32 12.15 9.37
N LYS A 129 -5.02 12.36 9.16
CA LYS A 129 -3.96 11.38 9.47
C LYS A 129 -2.89 12.00 10.35
N ASP A 130 -2.48 11.24 11.35
CA ASP A 130 -1.30 11.53 12.17
C ASP A 130 -0.05 11.39 11.30
N LYS A 131 0.66 12.50 11.08
CA LYS A 131 1.79 12.57 10.15
C LYS A 131 3.04 11.86 10.67
N ASP A 132 3.18 11.74 11.98
CA ASP A 132 4.33 11.11 12.63
C ASP A 132 4.21 9.58 12.65
N LYS A 133 2.99 9.06 12.46
CA LYS A 133 2.70 7.61 12.41
C LYS A 133 2.24 7.13 11.03
N THR A 134 2.39 7.96 10.01
CA THR A 134 1.91 7.66 8.65
C THR A 134 3.01 7.77 7.61
N TYR A 135 3.16 6.70 6.86
CA TYR A 135 3.98 6.58 5.67
C TYR A 135 3.13 6.76 4.42
N PHE A 136 3.73 7.30 3.37
CA PHE A 136 3.11 7.49 2.07
C PHE A 136 3.92 6.79 0.99
N ALA A 137 3.39 5.69 0.46
CA ALA A 137 4.02 4.98 -0.65
C ALA A 137 3.76 5.71 -1.96
N LEU A 138 4.84 6.15 -2.61
CA LEU A 138 4.79 6.72 -3.95
C LEU A 138 4.40 5.65 -4.97
N GLY A 139 3.89 6.07 -6.12
CA GLY A 139 3.58 5.19 -7.24
C GLY A 139 4.78 4.38 -7.71
N LEU A 140 4.51 3.44 -8.62
CA LEU A 140 5.51 2.46 -9.01
C LEU A 140 6.57 3.06 -9.94
N ILE A 141 7.85 2.90 -9.55
CA ILE A 141 8.98 3.23 -10.42
C ILE A 141 9.27 2.07 -11.40
N SER A 142 8.75 0.88 -11.18
CA SER A 142 8.82 -0.20 -12.17
C SER A 142 7.60 -1.08 -12.06
N LYS A 143 7.40 -1.94 -13.05
CA LYS A 143 6.34 -2.93 -12.98
C LYS A 143 6.54 -3.78 -11.72
N GLY A 144 5.42 -4.14 -11.11
CA GLY A 144 5.38 -4.95 -9.90
C GLY A 144 5.21 -6.41 -10.26
N ILE A 145 4.58 -7.16 -9.36
CA ILE A 145 4.38 -8.60 -9.50
C ILE A 145 3.45 -9.00 -10.66
N PHE A 146 2.57 -8.11 -11.10
CA PHE A 146 1.68 -8.35 -12.23
C PHE A 146 2.31 -8.04 -13.59
N ASN A 147 3.49 -7.43 -13.62
CA ASN A 147 4.23 -7.06 -14.84
C ASN A 147 3.45 -6.15 -15.81
N ASN A 148 2.33 -5.59 -15.39
CA ASN A 148 1.43 -4.76 -16.19
C ASN A 148 0.91 -3.54 -15.42
N GLU A 149 1.40 -3.32 -14.20
CA GLU A 149 0.98 -2.20 -13.38
C GLU A 149 1.40 -0.86 -14.00
N PRO A 150 0.57 0.18 -13.87
CA PRO A 150 0.94 1.52 -14.31
C PRO A 150 2.14 2.07 -13.51
N VAL A 151 3.22 2.34 -14.22
CA VAL A 151 4.44 2.95 -13.67
C VAL A 151 4.53 4.43 -14.03
N TYR A 152 5.36 5.17 -13.31
CA TYR A 152 5.72 6.52 -13.71
C TYR A 152 6.36 6.51 -15.10
N LYS A 153 5.88 7.40 -15.98
CA LYS A 153 6.42 7.52 -17.35
C LYS A 153 7.70 8.35 -17.39
N SER A 154 7.93 9.21 -16.39
CA SER A 154 9.09 10.10 -16.31
C SER A 154 9.39 10.51 -14.87
N VAL A 155 10.63 10.95 -14.60
CA VAL A 155 11.04 11.56 -13.33
C VAL A 155 10.19 12.79 -12.99
N LYS A 156 9.74 13.54 -14.01
CA LYS A 156 8.85 14.71 -13.83
C LYS A 156 7.51 14.33 -13.19
N GLU A 157 6.92 13.19 -13.57
CA GLU A 157 5.69 12.71 -12.91
C GLU A 157 5.95 12.31 -11.47
N PHE A 158 7.06 11.62 -11.20
CA PHE A 158 7.48 11.23 -9.85
C PHE A 158 7.70 12.45 -8.94
N ARG A 159 8.46 13.45 -9.40
CA ARG A 159 8.67 14.72 -8.68
C ARG A 159 7.37 15.47 -8.39
N LYS A 160 6.39 15.44 -9.31
CA LYS A 160 5.08 16.06 -9.08
C LYS A 160 4.33 15.42 -7.92
N ASP A 161 4.53 14.13 -7.68
CA ASP A 161 3.91 13.40 -6.57
C ASP A 161 4.66 13.66 -5.26
N ILE A 162 6.00 13.67 -5.28
CA ILE A 162 6.82 14.11 -4.13
C ILE A 162 6.42 15.52 -3.69
N LYS A 163 6.39 16.49 -4.62
CA LYS A 163 6.01 17.87 -4.33
C LYS A 163 4.61 17.97 -3.75
N PHE A 164 3.67 17.17 -4.26
CA PHE A 164 2.32 17.12 -3.72
C PHE A 164 2.31 16.61 -2.28
N LEU A 165 2.97 15.49 -1.98
CA LEU A 165 3.02 14.92 -0.63
C LEU A 165 3.73 15.85 0.36
N LYS A 166 4.89 16.43 -0.01
CA LYS A 166 5.63 17.40 0.81
C LYS A 166 4.79 18.66 1.09
N LYS A 167 4.10 19.21 0.08
CA LYS A 167 3.17 20.34 0.26
C LYS A 167 2.05 20.03 1.27
N ASN A 168 1.66 18.76 1.40
CA ASN A 168 0.66 18.29 2.35
C ASN A 168 1.27 17.71 3.64
N LYS A 169 2.50 18.12 3.97
CA LYS A 169 3.22 17.81 5.22
C LYS A 169 3.43 16.31 5.47
N ALA A 170 3.61 15.51 4.41
CA ALA A 170 4.07 14.14 4.57
C ALA A 170 5.51 14.13 5.14
N LYS A 171 5.74 13.37 6.20
CA LYS A 171 7.06 13.21 6.84
C LYS A 171 7.78 11.95 6.39
N HIS A 172 7.05 10.86 6.15
CA HIS A 172 7.61 9.57 5.81
C HIS A 172 7.14 9.09 4.44
N PHE A 173 8.08 8.62 3.63
CA PHE A 173 7.85 8.20 2.25
C PHE A 173 8.33 6.77 2.07
N VAL A 174 7.62 6.01 1.24
CA VAL A 174 8.00 4.66 0.84
C VAL A 174 8.14 4.62 -0.67
N ILE A 175 9.27 4.07 -1.15
CA ILE A 175 9.56 3.88 -2.57
C ILE A 175 9.67 2.39 -2.84
N PHE A 176 8.98 1.93 -3.88
CA PHE A 176 8.99 0.55 -4.31
C PHE A 176 9.26 0.44 -5.83
N ARG A 177 10.20 -0.38 -6.31
CA ARG A 177 11.34 -1.06 -5.64
C ARG A 177 12.64 -0.36 -6.10
N LEU A 178 13.57 -0.06 -5.19
CA LEU A 178 14.77 0.73 -5.53
C LEU A 178 15.67 0.07 -6.58
N GLY A 179 15.78 -1.27 -6.58
CA GLY A 179 16.60 -2.00 -7.55
C GLY A 179 16.23 -1.72 -9.01
N SER A 180 14.96 -1.39 -9.29
CA SER A 180 14.53 -1.10 -10.65
C SER A 180 14.97 0.25 -11.19
N LEU A 181 15.58 1.10 -10.36
CA LEU A 181 16.16 2.34 -10.84
C LEU A 181 17.23 2.09 -11.90
N LEU A 182 17.96 0.98 -11.77
CA LEU A 182 18.99 0.55 -12.72
C LEU A 182 18.39 0.21 -14.10
N GLU A 183 17.12 -0.18 -14.15
CA GLU A 183 16.41 -0.52 -15.40
C GLU A 183 15.88 0.73 -16.13
N ARG A 184 16.00 1.93 -15.55
CA ARG A 184 15.53 3.18 -16.15
C ARG A 184 16.58 3.77 -17.08
N LYS A 185 16.14 4.47 -18.13
CA LYS A 185 17.03 5.14 -19.10
C LYS A 185 18.04 6.10 -18.43
N ASN A 186 17.63 6.80 -17.36
CA ASN A 186 18.46 7.79 -16.65
C ASN A 186 18.45 7.55 -15.11
N PRO A 187 19.10 6.50 -14.58
CA PRO A 187 19.01 6.13 -13.16
C PRO A 187 19.40 7.26 -12.21
N ASN A 188 20.45 8.01 -12.56
CA ASN A 188 20.96 9.13 -11.76
C ASN A 188 19.93 10.24 -11.53
N GLU A 189 19.08 10.52 -12.53
CA GLU A 189 18.04 11.54 -12.40
C GLU A 189 16.96 11.12 -11.38
N TRP A 190 16.61 9.83 -11.38
CA TRP A 190 15.69 9.26 -10.39
C TRP A 190 16.29 9.27 -8.98
N ILE A 191 17.56 8.88 -8.84
CA ILE A 191 18.27 8.92 -7.55
C ILE A 191 18.28 10.35 -7.00
N LYS A 192 18.58 11.35 -7.85
CA LYS A 192 18.53 12.77 -7.46
C LYS A 192 17.13 13.16 -6.97
N ALA A 193 16.08 12.77 -7.69
CA ALA A 193 14.69 13.02 -7.27
C ALA A 193 14.32 12.33 -5.95
N ILE A 194 14.87 11.14 -5.66
CA ILE A 194 14.65 10.44 -4.39
C ILE A 194 15.34 11.16 -3.23
N LYS A 195 16.55 11.71 -3.46
CA LYS A 195 17.27 12.51 -2.46
C LYS A 195 16.58 13.85 -2.14
N GLU A 196 15.61 14.29 -2.95
CA GLU A 196 14.80 15.49 -2.68
C GLU A 196 13.70 15.25 -1.63
N ILE A 197 13.46 14.00 -1.22
CA ILE A 197 12.42 13.60 -0.27
C ILE A 197 12.88 13.92 1.14
#